data_AF-A0A670K7V2-F1
#
_entry.id   AF-A0A670K7V2-F1
#
_cell.length_a   1.000
_cell.length_b   1.000
_cell.length_c   1.000
_cell.angle_alpha   90.00
_cell.angle_beta   90.00
_cell.angle_gamma   90.00
#
_symmetry.space_group_name_H-M   'P 1'
#
loop_
_entity.id
_entity.type
_entity.pdbx_description
1 polymer ?
#
loop_
_entity_poly.entity_id
_entity_poly.type
_entity_poly.pdbx_seq_one_letter_code
_entity_poly.pdbx_strand_id
1 'polypeptide(L)'
;METKHLMELEGIRTEKEELQQLVIRQSDTIEVLEKSLHAASGNTSLLQQQQLQLLESVQNLVQLVSQGKVPPKKEDRLFQDCAEIRQSGINLSGVYTLHINNLTEPKKVSETPRAYELRQGEGSLLNLYS
;
A
#
# COMPACT_ATOMS: atom_id res chain seq x y z
N MET A 1 -4.64 -4.41 -83.43
CA MET A 1 -3.59 -3.76 -82.62
C MET A 1 -4.22 -2.83 -81.59
N GLU A 2 -5.05 -1.87 -82.00
CA GLU A 2 -5.68 -0.88 -81.10
C GLU A 2 -6.60 -1.48 -80.01
N THR A 3 -7.41 -2.47 -80.35
CA THR A 3 -8.24 -3.21 -79.39
C THR A 3 -7.42 -3.93 -78.31
N LYS A 4 -6.21 -4.40 -78.64
CA LYS A 4 -5.32 -5.04 -77.67
C LYS A 4 -4.82 -4.03 -76.64
N HIS A 5 -4.43 -2.84 -77.08
CA HIS A 5 -4.00 -1.77 -76.19
C HIS A 5 -5.11 -1.25 -75.28
N LEU A 6 -6.35 -1.20 -75.77
CA LEU A 6 -7.51 -0.85 -74.93
C LEU A 6 -7.73 -1.87 -73.81
N MET A 7 -7.61 -3.17 -74.10
CA MET A 7 -7.71 -4.22 -73.08
C MET A 7 -6.58 -4.15 -72.05
N GLU A 8 -5.34 -3.89 -72.50
CA GLU A 8 -4.18 -3.70 -71.62
C GLU A 8 -4.38 -2.49 -70.69
N LEU A 9 -4.86 -1.36 -71.22
CA LEU A 9 -5.17 -0.16 -70.43
C LEU A 9 -6.23 -0.41 -69.37
N GLU A 10 -7.29 -1.15 -69.71
CA GLU A 10 -8.34 -1.49 -68.76
C GLU A 10 -7.81 -2.40 -67.65
N GLY A 11 -6.99 -3.40 -68.00
CA GLY A 11 -6.33 -4.26 -67.01
C GLY A 11 -5.45 -3.48 -66.02
N ILE A 12 -4.63 -2.55 -66.54
CA ILE A 12 -3.79 -1.68 -65.70
C ILE A 12 -4.65 -0.80 -64.78
N ARG A 13 -5.79 -0.31 -65.29
CA ARG A 13 -6.71 0.50 -64.50
C ARG A 13 -7.32 -0.31 -63.35
N THR A 14 -7.77 -1.53 -63.61
CA THR A 14 -8.30 -2.43 -62.58
C THR A 14 -7.25 -2.73 -61.52
N GLU A 15 -6.03 -3.10 -61.93
CA GLU A 15 -4.94 -3.40 -60.98
C GLU A 15 -4.59 -2.18 -60.12
N LYS A 16 -4.57 -0.98 -60.71
CA LYS A 16 -4.39 0.26 -59.95
C LYS A 16 -5.48 0.47 -58.90
N GLU A 17 -6.75 0.24 -59.26
CA GLU A 17 -7.87 0.38 -58.32
C GLU A 17 -7.78 -0.64 -57.18
N GLU A 18 -7.40 -1.89 -57.47
CA GLU A 18 -7.17 -2.92 -56.46
C GLU A 18 -6.03 -2.56 -55.51
N LEU A 19 -4.89 -2.09 -56.05
CA LEU A 19 -3.75 -1.63 -55.26
C LEU A 19 -4.12 -0.44 -54.38
N GLN A 20 -4.90 0.52 -54.90
CA GLN A 20 -5.39 1.65 -54.10
C GLN A 20 -6.26 1.20 -52.94
N GLN A 21 -7.17 0.25 -53.16
CA GLN A 21 -8.00 -0.31 -52.09
C GLN A 21 -7.16 -1.06 -51.05
N LEU A 22 -6.13 -1.79 -51.49
CA LEU A 22 -5.23 -2.48 -50.59
C LEU A 22 -4.44 -1.50 -49.71
N VAL A 23 -3.92 -0.40 -50.30
CA VAL A 23 -3.18 0.63 -49.57
C VAL A 23 -4.06 1.29 -48.51
N ILE A 24 -5.33 1.59 -48.83
CA ILE A 24 -6.28 2.16 -47.85
C ILE A 24 -6.45 1.19 -46.67
N ARG A 25 -6.75 -0.09 -46.95
CA ARG A 25 -6.93 -1.11 -45.90
C ARG A 25 -5.68 -1.30 -45.04
N GLN A 26 -4.50 -1.27 -45.66
CA GLN A 26 -3.23 -1.37 -44.94
C GLN A 26 -3.00 -0.14 -44.06
N SER A 27 -3.33 1.05 -44.55
CA SER A 27 -3.22 2.30 -43.79
C SER A 27 -4.13 2.27 -42.55
N ASP A 28 -5.38 1.85 -42.72
CA ASP A 28 -6.34 1.69 -41.61
C ASP A 28 -5.84 0.67 -40.58
N THR A 29 -5.26 -0.44 -41.05
CA THR A 29 -4.70 -1.48 -40.16
C THR A 29 -3.51 -0.96 -39.37
N ILE A 30 -2.61 -0.19 -40.01
CA ILE A 30 -1.46 0.43 -39.36
C ILE A 30 -1.92 1.39 -38.26
N GLU A 31 -2.92 2.23 -38.52
CA GLU A 31 -3.45 3.16 -37.53
C GLU A 31 -4.00 2.45 -36.29
N VAL A 32 -4.72 1.34 -36.49
CA VAL A 32 -5.24 0.51 -35.38
C VAL A 32 -4.10 -0.14 -34.58
N LEU A 33 -3.07 -0.63 -35.26
CA LEU A 33 -1.90 -1.22 -34.61
C LEU A 33 -1.11 -0.19 -33.80
N GLU A 34 -0.92 1.03 -34.32
CA GLU A 34 -0.25 2.13 -33.62
C GLU A 34 -0.99 2.54 -32.34
N LYS A 35 -2.33 2.68 -32.43
CA LYS A 35 -3.18 2.95 -31.25
C LYS A 35 -3.06 1.86 -30.20
N SER A 36 -3.09 0.60 -30.62
CA SER A 36 -2.96 -0.56 -29.72
C SER A 36 -1.59 -0.61 -29.05
N LEU A 37 -0.53 -0.35 -29.81
CA LEU A 37 0.84 -0.29 -29.29
C LEU A 37 1.01 0.84 -28.27
N HIS A 38 0.47 2.02 -28.57
CA HIS A 38 0.54 3.17 -27.66
C HIS A 38 -0.19 2.88 -26.33
N ALA A 39 -1.39 2.30 -26.39
CA ALA A 39 -2.13 1.90 -25.21
C ALA A 39 -1.38 0.83 -24.38
N ALA A 40 -0.83 -0.20 -25.04
CA ALA A 40 -0.05 -1.25 -24.36
C ALA A 40 1.24 -0.69 -23.71
N SER A 41 1.93 0.21 -24.40
CA SER A 41 3.14 0.86 -23.88
C SER A 41 2.83 1.75 -22.68
N GLY A 42 1.76 2.56 -22.75
CA GLY A 42 1.33 3.41 -21.63
C GLY A 42 0.88 2.60 -20.40
N ASN A 43 0.20 1.48 -20.63
CA ASN A 43 -0.17 0.56 -19.55
C ASN A 43 1.06 -0.06 -18.89
N THR A 44 2.08 -0.41 -19.67
CA THR A 44 3.32 -1.01 -19.14
C THR A 44 4.10 0.00 -18.30
N SER A 45 4.21 1.26 -18.73
CA SER A 45 4.89 2.30 -17.96
C SER A 45 4.15 2.63 -16.65
N LEU A 46 2.81 2.70 -16.69
CA LEU A 46 1.98 2.86 -15.49
C LEU A 46 2.17 1.69 -14.50
N LEU A 47 2.12 0.45 -15.00
CA LEU A 47 2.30 -0.73 -14.18
C LEU A 47 3.70 -0.77 -13.54
N GLN A 48 4.73 -0.43 -14.31
CA GLN A 48 6.10 -0.34 -13.81
C GLN A 48 6.21 0.72 -12.69
N GLN A 49 5.57 1.88 -12.86
CA GLN A 49 5.53 2.91 -11.82
C GLN A 49 4.82 2.42 -10.56
N GLN A 50 3.69 1.72 -10.68
CA GLN A 50 2.97 1.13 -9.55
C GLN A 50 3.83 0.10 -8.80
N GLN A 51 4.57 -0.75 -9.51
CA GLN A 51 5.48 -1.72 -8.90
C GLN A 51 6.60 -1.03 -8.10
N LEU A 52 7.15 0.07 -8.59
CA LEU A 52 8.17 0.85 -7.87
C LEU A 52 7.60 1.48 -6.59
N GLN A 53 6.40 2.08 -6.66
CA GLN A 53 5.75 2.65 -5.48
C GLN A 53 5.40 1.59 -4.41
N LEU A 54 4.96 0.41 -4.85
CA LEU A 54 4.69 -0.70 -3.95
C LEU A 54 5.98 -1.19 -3.28
N LEU A 55 7.07 -1.31 -4.05
CA LEU A 55 8.37 -1.70 -3.52
C LEU A 55 8.87 -0.71 -2.45
N GLU A 56 8.79 0.59 -2.71
CA GLU A 56 9.15 1.63 -1.76
C GLU A 56 8.30 1.55 -0.48
N SER A 57 6.99 1.35 -0.62
CA SER A 57 6.08 1.19 0.51
C SER A 57 6.44 -0.03 1.36
N VAL A 58 6.77 -1.16 0.72
CA VAL A 58 7.22 -2.37 1.43
C VAL A 58 8.55 -2.12 2.13
N GLN A 59 9.51 -1.44 1.50
CA GLN A 59 10.78 -1.09 2.13
C GLN A 59 10.58 -0.20 3.35
N ASN A 60 9.70 0.80 3.26
CA ASN A 60 9.35 1.68 4.38
C ASN A 60 8.70 0.90 5.53
N LEU A 61 7.79 -0.03 5.23
CA LEU A 61 7.19 -0.91 6.24
C LEU A 61 8.22 -1.82 6.89
N VAL A 62 9.10 -2.43 6.11
CA VAL A 62 10.22 -3.24 6.62
C VAL A 62 11.10 -2.39 7.53
N GLN A 63 11.42 -1.17 7.13
CA GLN A 63 12.22 -0.24 7.92
C GLN A 63 11.53 0.11 9.24
N LEU A 64 10.22 0.38 9.24
CA LEU A 64 9.46 0.67 10.47
C LEU A 64 9.42 -0.52 11.43
N VAL A 65 9.27 -1.73 10.90
CA VAL A 65 9.29 -2.98 11.69
C VAL A 65 10.70 -3.28 12.19
N SER A 66 11.73 -3.13 11.35
CA SER A 66 13.13 -3.40 11.70
C SER A 66 13.70 -2.36 12.66
N GLN A 67 13.28 -1.09 12.54
CA GLN A 67 13.61 -0.03 13.49
C GLN A 67 12.95 -0.25 14.84
N GLY A 68 12.04 -1.23 14.95
CA GLY A 68 11.57 -1.75 16.21
C GLY A 68 11.32 -0.64 17.20
N LYS A 69 10.27 0.17 16.98
CA LYS A 69 9.60 0.81 18.10
C LYS A 69 8.92 -0.27 18.95
N VAL A 70 9.71 -1.22 19.45
CA VAL A 70 9.55 -1.72 20.80
C VAL A 70 9.48 -0.42 21.61
N PRO A 71 8.34 -0.10 22.25
CA PRO A 71 8.31 1.05 23.15
C PRO A 71 9.55 0.94 24.03
N PRO A 72 10.32 2.04 24.20
CA PRO A 72 11.58 2.00 24.93
C PRO A 72 11.32 1.17 26.16
N LYS A 73 12.10 0.08 26.36
CA LYS A 73 11.97 -0.85 27.50
C LYS A 73 11.51 0.01 28.67
N LYS A 74 10.21 -0.04 28.98
CA LYS A 74 9.64 0.79 30.04
C LYS A 74 10.46 0.37 31.22
N GLU A 75 11.15 1.34 31.83
CA GLU A 75 12.19 1.18 32.83
C GLU A 75 12.19 -0.23 33.38
N ASP A 76 13.29 -0.97 33.24
CA ASP A 76 13.50 -2.29 33.87
C ASP A 76 13.48 -2.14 35.43
N ARG A 77 12.56 -1.36 36.01
CA ARG A 77 12.11 -1.42 37.38
C ARG A 77 11.64 -2.84 37.60
N LEU A 78 12.38 -3.53 38.45
CA LEU A 78 11.90 -4.76 39.04
C LEU A 78 10.85 -4.37 40.09
N PHE A 79 9.67 -4.94 39.95
CA PHE A 79 8.63 -4.85 40.95
C PHE A 79 8.64 -6.13 41.78
N GLN A 80 8.40 -6.05 43.07
CA GLN A 80 8.31 -7.20 43.96
C GLN A 80 7.06 -8.03 43.64
N ASP A 81 5.95 -7.36 43.32
CA ASP A 81 4.69 -8.00 42.96
C ASP A 81 3.79 -7.09 42.08
N CYS A 82 2.65 -7.64 41.67
CA CYS A 82 1.64 -6.91 40.90
C CYS A 82 0.98 -5.76 41.68
N ALA A 83 1.01 -5.77 43.02
CA ALA A 83 0.45 -4.69 43.82
C ALA A 83 1.34 -3.45 43.79
N GLU A 84 2.66 -3.61 43.77
CA GLU A 84 3.60 -2.52 43.61
C GLU A 84 3.45 -1.84 42.24
N ILE A 85 3.23 -2.60 41.16
CA ILE A 85 2.94 -2.05 39.82
C ILE A 85 1.70 -1.16 39.84
N ARG A 86 0.66 -1.54 40.60
CA ARG A 86 -0.56 -0.74 40.74
C ARG A 86 -0.36 0.51 41.60
N GLN A 87 0.49 0.44 42.62
CA GLN A 87 0.77 1.55 43.52
C GLN A 87 1.81 2.53 42.96
N SER A 88 2.61 2.11 41.98
CA SER A 88 3.63 2.96 41.34
C SER A 88 3.05 4.05 40.44
N GLY A 89 1.73 4.14 40.31
CA GLY A 89 1.04 5.14 39.47
C GLY A 89 1.16 4.87 37.95
N ILE A 90 1.57 3.66 37.55
CA ILE A 90 1.71 3.31 36.14
C ILE A 90 0.32 2.98 35.57
N ASN A 91 -0.21 3.88 34.75
CA ASN A 91 -1.54 3.75 34.13
C ASN A 91 -1.51 3.13 32.73
N LEU A 92 -0.44 2.40 32.40
CA LEU A 92 -0.27 1.81 31.07
C LEU A 92 -0.37 0.28 31.16
N SER A 93 -1.10 -0.34 30.24
CA SER A 93 -1.01 -1.78 30.04
C SER A 93 0.37 -2.16 29.52
N GLY A 94 0.89 -3.30 29.95
CA GLY A 94 2.22 -3.76 29.52
C GLY A 94 2.67 -5.05 30.18
N VAL A 95 3.82 -5.55 29.70
CA VAL A 95 4.55 -6.65 30.34
C VAL A 95 5.58 -6.06 31.29
N TYR A 96 5.50 -6.46 32.55
CA TYR A 96 6.36 -6.00 33.64
C TYR A 96 7.20 -7.15 34.19
N THR A 97 8.37 -6.82 34.74
CA THR A 97 9.32 -7.78 35.28
C THR A 97 9.21 -7.80 36.81
N LEU A 98 8.92 -8.96 37.39
CA LEU A 98 8.81 -9.15 38.83
C LEU A 98 10.06 -9.81 39.42
N HIS A 99 10.54 -9.31 40.55
CA HIS A 99 11.51 -9.96 41.42
C HIS A 99 10.79 -10.62 42.59
N ILE A 100 10.61 -11.93 42.51
CA ILE A 100 10.00 -12.71 43.59
C ILE A 100 11.16 -13.26 44.41
N ASN A 101 11.26 -12.89 45.69
CA ASN A 101 12.37 -13.26 46.58
C ASN A 101 12.66 -14.78 46.68
N ASN A 102 11.71 -15.63 46.25
CA ASN A 102 11.83 -17.09 46.21
C ASN A 102 12.22 -17.65 44.82
N LEU A 103 12.51 -16.80 43.83
CA LEU A 103 12.88 -17.19 42.48
C LEU A 103 14.17 -16.47 42.08
N THR A 104 15.17 -17.24 41.65
CA THR A 104 16.45 -16.71 41.18
C THR A 104 16.31 -15.98 39.84
N GLU A 105 15.29 -16.35 39.04
CA GLU A 105 14.97 -15.72 37.77
C GLU A 105 13.73 -14.82 37.89
N PRO A 106 13.81 -13.56 37.42
CA PRO A 106 12.69 -12.65 37.43
C PRO A 106 11.59 -13.08 36.44
N LYS A 107 10.32 -12.94 36.85
CA LYS A 107 9.16 -13.41 36.09
C LYS A 107 8.48 -12.27 35.34
N LYS A 108 8.13 -12.48 34.07
CA LYS A 108 7.35 -11.51 33.28
C LYS A 108 5.85 -11.72 33.48
N VAL A 109 5.11 -10.64 33.74
CA VAL A 109 3.65 -10.64 33.89
C VAL A 109 3.02 -9.55 33.05
N SER A 110 1.85 -9.82 32.47
CA SER A 110 1.04 -8.79 31.81
C SER A 110 0.11 -8.16 32.83
N GLU A 111 0.26 -6.86 33.09
CA GLU A 111 -0.68 -6.09 33.89
C GLU A 111 -1.46 -5.14 32.99
N THR A 112 -2.77 -5.12 33.21
CA THR A 112 -3.70 -4.16 32.63
C THR A 112 -4.29 -3.34 33.77
N PRO A 113 -4.26 -2.00 33.72
CA PRO A 113 -4.88 -1.18 34.74
C PRO A 113 -6.32 -1.63 34.95
N ARG A 114 -6.69 -1.89 36.20
CA ARG A 114 -8.08 -2.17 36.56
C ARG A 114 -8.85 -0.88 36.27
N ALA A 115 -9.80 -0.92 35.35
CA ALA A 115 -10.66 0.22 35.04
C ALA A 115 -11.63 0.46 36.21
N TYR A 116 -11.17 1.09 37.29
CA TYR A 116 -12.03 1.52 38.38
C TYR A 116 -11.63 2.93 38.81
N GLU A 117 -12.60 3.84 38.61
CA GLU A 117 -12.77 5.16 39.23
C GLU A 117 -12.12 6.40 38.55
N LEU A 118 -12.49 6.65 37.28
CA LEU A 118 -12.68 8.01 36.76
C LEU A 118 -14.05 8.59 37.20
N ARG A 119 -14.40 8.46 38.49
CA ARG A 119 -15.60 9.10 39.07
C ARG A 119 -15.33 9.58 40.49
N GLN A 120 -14.48 10.59 40.62
CA GLN A 120 -14.60 11.61 41.66
C GLN A 120 -13.75 12.81 41.22
N GLY A 121 -14.40 13.78 40.56
CA GLY A 121 -13.71 14.95 40.03
C GLY A 121 -14.53 15.90 39.16
N GLU A 122 -15.73 15.53 38.70
CA GLU A 122 -16.65 16.48 38.04
C GLU A 122 -17.82 16.84 38.98
N GLY A 123 -17.46 17.50 40.08
CA GLY A 123 -18.34 18.43 40.76
C GLY A 123 -17.90 19.83 40.35
N SER A 124 -18.82 20.59 39.74
CA SER A 124 -18.64 21.92 39.14
C SER A 124 -18.12 21.94 37.70
N LEU A 125 -19.06 21.82 36.75
CA LEU A 125 -19.49 22.97 35.95
C LEU A 125 -20.89 22.68 35.40
N LEU A 126 -21.89 23.04 36.23
CA LEU A 126 -23.21 23.40 35.74
C LEU A 126 -23.06 24.56 34.74
N ASN A 127 -23.88 24.52 33.69
CA ASN A 127 -24.20 25.60 32.75
C ASN A 127 -23.11 26.02 31.78
N LEU A 128 -23.24 25.56 30.53
CA LEU A 128 -23.52 26.47 29.40
C LEU A 128 -23.90 25.63 28.18
N TYR A 129 -25.13 25.77 27.71
CA TYR A 129 -25.49 26.22 26.36
C TYR A 129 -26.98 25.94 26.12
N SER A 130 -27.70 27.04 25.89
CA SER A 130 -29.01 27.12 25.28
C SER A 130 -29.06 26.43 23.92
#